data_AF-A0A060BUC1-F1
#
_entry.id   AF-A0A060BUC1-F1
#
_cell.length_a   1.000
_cell.length_b   1.000
_cell.length_c   1.000
_cell.angle_alpha   90.00
_cell.angle_beta   90.00
_cell.angle_gamma   90.00
#
_symmetry.space_group_name_H-M   'P 1'
#
loop_
_entity.id
_entity.type
_entity.pdbx_description
1 polymer ?
#
loop_
_entity_poly.entity_id
_entity_poly.type
_entity_poly.pdbx_seq_one_letter_code
_entity_poly.pdbx_strand_id
1 'polypeptide(L)'
;MALPELKAIYRRLEENVGPHGWNTVFLANHDNARLVSSFGDDAEPWRVPSAKLLATMLMTLHGTPFIYQGDELGMTNYPFTSIEQYDDIAVRNAWKAEVLTGRVPAKDF
;
A
#
# COMPACT_ATOMS: atom_id res chain seq x y z
N MET A 1 -1.89 1.38 -10.91
CA MET A 1 -2.51 2.73 -10.87
C MET A 1 -1.53 3.72 -11.42
N ALA A 2 -1.95 4.59 -12.33
CA ALA A 2 -1.11 5.65 -12.89
C ALA A 2 -1.11 6.90 -12.00
N LEU A 3 -0.06 7.73 -12.09
CA LEU A 3 0.05 8.97 -11.31
C LEU A 3 -1.17 9.92 -11.47
N PRO A 4 -1.77 10.12 -12.67
CA PRO A 4 -2.97 10.93 -12.81
C PRO A 4 -4.16 10.40 -12.00
N GLU A 5 -4.31 9.09 -11.90
CA GLU A 5 -5.37 8.44 -11.13
C GLU A 5 -5.18 8.70 -9.63
N LEU A 6 -3.95 8.55 -9.13
CA LEU A 6 -3.62 8.83 -7.73
C LEU A 6 -3.92 10.30 -7.37
N LYS A 7 -3.52 11.23 -8.22
CA LYS A 7 -3.81 12.67 -8.03
C LYS A 7 -5.31 12.94 -8.04
N ALA A 8 -6.07 12.28 -8.91
CA ALA A 8 -7.52 12.43 -8.96
C ALA A 8 -8.19 11.89 -7.69
N ILE A 9 -7.69 10.79 -7.11
CA ILE A 9 -8.18 10.24 -5.84
C ILE A 9 -7.97 11.26 -4.71
N TYR A 10 -6.75 11.78 -4.53
CA TYR A 10 -6.48 12.75 -3.47
C TYR A 10 -7.27 14.06 -3.66
N ARG A 11 -7.46 14.51 -4.91
CA ARG A 11 -8.34 15.65 -5.19
C ARG A 11 -9.77 15.38 -4.74
N ARG A 12 -10.32 14.22 -5.09
CA ARG A 12 -11.69 13.84 -4.70
C ARG A 12 -11.83 13.70 -3.19
N LEU A 13 -10.82 13.16 -2.51
CA LEU A 13 -10.81 13.04 -1.04
C LEU A 13 -10.82 14.41 -0.37
N GLU A 14 -10.06 15.38 -0.89
CA GLU A 14 -10.05 16.75 -0.40
C GLU A 14 -11.40 17.45 -0.63
N GLU A 15 -11.96 17.32 -1.84
CA GLU A 15 -13.28 17.86 -2.19
C GLU A 15 -14.38 17.29 -1.29
N ASN A 16 -14.32 15.99 -0.98
CA ASN A 16 -15.31 15.31 -0.15
C ASN A 16 -15.20 15.64 1.34
N VAL A 17 -14.00 15.94 1.85
CA VAL A 17 -13.84 16.36 3.25
C VAL A 17 -14.45 17.74 3.47
N GLY A 18 -14.35 18.62 2.48
CA GLY A 18 -14.91 19.96 2.54
C GLY A 18 -14.30 20.86 3.63
N PRO A 19 -14.82 22.08 3.82
CA PRO A 19 -14.19 23.09 4.67
C PRO A 19 -14.30 22.82 6.18
N HIS A 20 -15.09 21.82 6.58
CA HIS A 20 -15.33 21.46 7.98
C HIS A 20 -14.89 20.03 8.32
N GLY A 21 -14.32 19.31 7.36
CA GLY A 21 -13.77 17.98 7.57
C GLY A 21 -12.26 18.01 7.84
N TRP A 22 -11.74 16.86 8.25
CA TRP A 22 -10.31 16.66 8.44
C TRP A 22 -9.92 15.26 7.98
N ASN A 23 -8.97 15.17 7.05
CA ASN A 23 -8.55 13.90 6.47
C ASN A 23 -7.50 13.20 7.34
N THR A 24 -7.43 11.87 7.22
CA THR A 24 -6.26 11.09 7.57
C THR A 24 -5.49 10.75 6.29
N VAL A 25 -4.17 10.89 6.29
CA VAL A 25 -3.34 10.67 5.11
C VAL A 25 -2.36 9.53 5.37
N PHE A 26 -2.50 8.44 4.62
CA PHE A 26 -1.60 7.28 4.70
C PHE A 26 -1.53 6.55 3.36
N LEU A 27 -0.48 5.75 3.17
CA LEU A 27 -0.32 4.84 2.02
C LEU A 27 -0.13 3.38 2.43
N ALA A 28 0.18 3.12 3.70
CA ALA A 28 0.36 1.78 4.24
C ALA A 28 -0.18 1.70 5.68
N ASN A 29 -0.53 0.49 6.10
CA ASN A 29 -0.91 0.13 7.46
C ASN A 29 -0.72 -1.40 7.61
N HIS A 30 -1.18 -1.99 8.71
CA HIS A 30 -1.06 -3.43 8.94
C HIS A 30 -1.85 -4.33 7.96
N ASP A 31 -2.88 -3.80 7.30
CA ASP A 31 -3.72 -4.54 6.35
C ASP A 31 -3.28 -4.35 4.89
N ASN A 32 -2.35 -3.42 4.62
CA ASN A 32 -1.92 -3.06 3.28
C ASN A 32 -0.42 -3.33 3.10
N ALA A 33 -0.03 -3.55 1.84
CA ALA A 33 1.36 -3.71 1.46
C ALA A 33 2.20 -2.45 1.77
N ARG A 34 3.53 -2.61 1.72
CA ARG A 34 4.49 -1.56 2.06
C ARG A 34 4.45 -0.43 1.04
N LEU A 35 4.52 0.81 1.53
CA LEU A 35 4.30 2.01 0.72
C LEU A 35 5.22 2.10 -0.51
N VAL A 36 6.52 1.77 -0.35
CA VAL A 36 7.53 1.93 -1.41
C VAL A 36 7.36 0.87 -2.48
N SER A 37 7.01 -0.36 -2.09
CA SER A 37 6.73 -1.46 -3.02
C SER A 37 5.42 -1.25 -3.79
N SER A 38 4.43 -0.58 -3.20
CA SER A 38 3.12 -0.36 -3.83
C SER A 38 3.03 0.90 -4.69
N PHE A 39 3.68 2.00 -4.28
CA PHE A 39 3.52 3.32 -4.92
C PHE A 39 4.83 3.92 -5.43
N GLY A 40 5.97 3.31 -5.12
CA GLY A 40 7.29 3.74 -5.56
C GLY A 40 7.98 2.68 -6.40
N ASP A 41 9.31 2.71 -6.36
CA ASP A 41 10.17 1.65 -6.86
C ASP A 41 11.06 1.21 -5.69
N ASP A 42 10.96 -0.07 -5.30
CA ASP A 42 11.68 -0.67 -4.18
C ASP A 42 12.97 -1.39 -4.60
N ALA A 43 13.29 -1.40 -5.90
CA ALA A 43 14.58 -1.85 -6.39
C ALA A 43 15.66 -0.78 -6.16
N GLU A 44 16.91 -1.21 -6.00
CA GLU A 44 18.03 -0.27 -6.01
C GLU A 44 18.31 0.20 -7.46
N PRO A 45 18.62 1.49 -7.67
CA PRO A 45 18.94 2.52 -6.66
C PRO A 45 17.74 3.36 -6.19
N TRP A 46 16.51 2.96 -6.53
CA TRP A 46 15.32 3.82 -6.42
C TRP A 46 14.57 3.73 -5.08
N ARG A 47 14.81 2.69 -4.28
CA ARG A 47 14.13 2.50 -2.99
C ARG A 47 14.18 3.72 -2.08
N VAL A 48 15.38 4.27 -1.86
CA VAL A 48 15.58 5.44 -0.99
C VAL A 48 14.92 6.72 -1.54
N PRO A 49 15.16 7.14 -2.80
CA PRO A 49 14.50 8.33 -3.34
C PRO A 49 12.98 8.17 -3.43
N SER A 50 12.47 6.99 -3.76
CA SER A 50 11.02 6.69 -3.77
C SER A 50 10.41 6.82 -2.38
N ALA A 51 11.01 6.23 -1.35
CA ALA A 51 10.52 6.34 0.02
C ALA A 51 10.48 7.80 0.50
N LYS A 52 11.53 8.58 0.20
CA LYS A 52 11.58 10.02 0.54
C LYS A 52 10.54 10.85 -0.20
N LEU A 53 10.29 10.55 -1.48
CA LEU A 53 9.24 11.22 -2.27
C LEU A 53 7.86 10.99 -1.65
N LEU A 54 7.55 9.74 -1.30
CA LEU A 54 6.26 9.37 -0.72
C LEU A 54 6.10 9.93 0.70
N ALA A 55 7.16 9.92 1.52
CA ALA A 55 7.15 10.59 2.82
C ALA A 55 6.93 12.11 2.69
N THR A 56 7.58 12.76 1.72
CA THR A 56 7.38 14.19 1.44
C THR A 56 5.91 14.47 1.10
N MET A 57 5.32 13.65 0.23
CA MET A 57 3.90 13.76 -0.11
C MET A 57 3.02 13.63 1.14
N LEU A 58 3.16 12.55 1.92
CA LEU A 58 2.34 12.33 3.12
C LEU A 58 2.43 13.47 4.14
N MET A 59 3.64 14.00 4.37
CA MET A 59 3.89 15.06 5.35
C MET A 59 3.47 16.46 4.88
N THR A 60 3.03 16.62 3.62
CA THR A 60 2.65 17.91 3.04
C THR A 60 1.21 17.98 2.54
N LEU A 61 0.47 16.87 2.60
CA LEU A 61 -0.95 16.83 2.31
C LEU A 61 -1.78 17.36 3.49
N HIS A 62 -2.97 17.87 3.19
CA HIS A 62 -3.92 18.35 4.19
C HIS A 62 -4.52 17.18 4.98
N GLY A 63 -4.34 17.19 6.30
CA GLY A 63 -4.85 16.17 7.21
C GLY A 63 -3.82 15.71 8.25
N THR A 64 -4.17 14.67 9.00
CA THR A 64 -3.25 14.02 9.93
C THR A 64 -2.47 12.92 9.20
N PRO A 65 -1.13 13.02 9.05
CA PRO A 65 -0.33 11.97 8.45
C PRO A 65 -0.19 10.78 9.41
N PHE A 66 -0.28 9.57 8.86
CA PHE A 66 0.04 8.33 9.57
C PHE A 66 1.24 7.67 8.88
N ILE A 67 2.22 7.28 9.70
CA ILE A 67 3.41 6.54 9.29
C ILE A 67 3.32 5.17 9.95
N TYR A 68 3.37 4.10 9.16
CA TYR A 68 3.37 2.74 9.70
C TYR A 68 4.78 2.29 10.07
N GLN A 69 4.92 1.40 11.06
CA GLN A 69 6.23 0.97 11.56
C GLN A 69 7.09 0.38 10.44
N GLY A 70 8.25 0.98 10.18
CA GLY A 70 9.18 0.59 9.12
C GLY A 70 9.08 1.43 7.84
N ASP A 71 8.02 2.22 7.68
CA ASP A 71 7.89 3.17 6.56
C ASP A 71 9.00 4.24 6.63
N GLU A 72 9.35 4.66 7.85
CA GLU A 72 10.45 5.59 8.13
C GLU A 72 11.83 5.04 7.74
N LEU A 73 11.94 3.71 7.61
CA LEU A 73 13.15 3.00 7.18
C LEU A 73 13.12 2.60 5.69
N GLY A 74 12.01 2.85 5.00
CA GLY A 74 11.80 2.36 3.63
C GLY A 74 11.76 0.83 3.55
N MET A 75 11.08 0.17 4.50
CA MET A 75 10.83 -1.27 4.45
C MET A 75 10.02 -1.65 3.21
N THR A 76 10.36 -2.78 2.61
CA THR A 76 9.76 -3.30 1.38
C THR A 76 8.86 -4.48 1.65
N ASN A 77 8.06 -4.88 0.66
CA ASN A 77 7.33 -6.14 0.70
C ASN A 77 8.29 -7.32 0.93
N TYR A 78 7.78 -8.34 1.61
CA TYR A 78 8.50 -9.58 1.83
C TYR A 78 8.36 -10.50 0.62
N PRO A 79 9.44 -11.16 0.16
CA PRO A 79 9.43 -12.02 -1.02
C PRO A 79 8.85 -13.41 -0.67
N PHE A 80 7.55 -13.49 -0.41
CA PHE A 80 6.88 -14.77 -0.17
C PHE A 80 6.98 -15.67 -1.40
N THR A 81 7.27 -16.95 -1.19
CA THR A 81 7.43 -17.95 -2.26
C THR A 81 6.43 -19.10 -2.19
N SER A 82 5.66 -19.23 -1.10
CA SER A 82 4.62 -20.24 -0.97
C SER A 82 3.49 -19.79 -0.04
N ILE A 83 2.31 -20.39 -0.18
CA ILE A 83 1.11 -20.06 0.61
C ILE A 83 1.31 -20.33 2.12
N GLU A 84 2.17 -21.31 2.46
CA GLU A 84 2.46 -21.69 3.85
C GLU A 84 3.25 -20.63 4.61
N GLN A 85 3.93 -19.72 3.91
CA GLN A 85 4.65 -18.61 4.55
C GLN A 85 3.72 -17.48 5.00
N TYR A 86 2.48 -17.45 4.49
CA TYR A 86 1.47 -16.49 4.92
C TYR A 86 0.80 -16.95 6.22
N ASP A 87 0.73 -16.03 7.18
CA ASP A 87 0.04 -16.26 8.46
C ASP A 87 -1.33 -15.56 8.58
N ASP A 88 -1.71 -14.79 7.56
CA ASP A 88 -3.00 -14.12 7.53
C ASP A 88 -4.15 -15.09 7.20
N ILE A 89 -5.20 -15.05 8.01
CA ILE A 89 -6.41 -15.82 7.81
C ILE A 89 -7.18 -15.39 6.55
N ALA A 90 -7.13 -14.10 6.17
CA ALA A 90 -7.81 -13.64 4.97
C ALA A 90 -7.15 -14.25 3.72
N VAL A 91 -5.82 -14.24 3.63
CA VAL A 91 -5.07 -14.94 2.58
C VAL A 91 -5.39 -16.44 2.55
N ARG A 92 -5.37 -17.13 3.70
CA ARG A 92 -5.67 -18.57 3.78
C ARG A 92 -7.10 -18.90 3.33
N ASN A 93 -8.07 -18.04 3.66
CA ASN A 93 -9.46 -18.22 3.25
C ASN A 93 -9.64 -17.94 1.76
N ALA A 94 -8.99 -16.89 1.23
CA ALA A 94 -8.98 -16.62 -0.20
C ALA A 94 -8.38 -17.78 -1.00
N TRP A 95 -7.27 -18.35 -0.53
CA TRP A 95 -6.68 -19.55 -1.15
C TRP A 95 -7.66 -20.72 -1.20
N LYS A 96 -8.36 -21.00 -0.09
CA LYS A 96 -9.38 -22.06 -0.05
C LYS A 96 -10.54 -21.79 -1.01
N ALA A 97 -10.99 -20.54 -1.09
CA ALA A 97 -12.17 -20.16 -1.85
C ALA A 97 -11.92 -19.99 -3.36
N GLU A 98 -10.67 -19.70 -3.75
CA GLU A 98 -10.32 -19.40 -5.15
C GLU A 98 -9.43 -20.48 -5.75
N VAL A 99 -8.38 -20.93 -5.04
CA VAL A 99 -7.42 -21.90 -5.57
C VAL A 99 -7.89 -23.33 -5.39
N LEU A 100 -8.30 -23.71 -4.19
CA LEU A 100 -8.73 -25.10 -3.93
C LEU A 100 -10.04 -25.47 -4.64
N THR A 101 -10.88 -24.49 -4.97
CA THR A 101 -12.08 -24.68 -5.78
C THR A 101 -11.80 -24.62 -7.29
N GLY A 102 -10.56 -24.35 -7.70
CA GLY A 102 -10.16 -24.27 -9.11
C GLY A 102 -10.63 -23.02 -9.87
N ARG A 103 -11.00 -21.94 -9.18
CA ARG A 103 -11.34 -20.66 -9.83
C ARG A 103 -10.09 -19.92 -10.31
N VAL A 104 -9.02 -19.97 -9.52
CA VAL A 104 -7.72 -19.36 -9.81
C VAL A 104 -6.64 -20.45 -9.76
N PRO A 105 -5.78 -20.57 -10.78
CA PRO A 105 -4.63 -21.46 -10.71
C PRO A 105 -3.67 -21.02 -9.59
N ALA A 106 -3.07 -21.97 -8.88
CA ALA A 106 -2.16 -21.71 -7.76
C ALA A 106 -0.97 -20.78 -8.09
N LYS A 107 -0.55 -20.73 -9.36
CA LYS A 107 0.54 -19.86 -9.84
C LYS A 107 0.12 -18.39 -10.07
N ASP A 108 -1.18 -18.15 -10.18
CA ASP A 108 -1.79 -16.86 -10.52
C ASP A 108 -2.47 -16.22 -9.28
N PHE A 109 -2.40 -16.90 -8.13
CA PHE A 109 -2.81 -16.41 -6.82
C PHE A 109 -1.63 -15.76 -6.12
#